data_AF-A0A7C5S577-F1
#
_entry.id   AF-A0A7C5S577-F1
#
_cell.length_a   1.000
_cell.length_b   1.000
_cell.length_c   1.000
_cell.angle_alpha   90.00
_cell.angle_beta   90.00
_cell.angle_gamma   90.00
#
_symmetry.space_group_name_H-M   'P 1'
#
loop_
_entity.id
_entity.type
_entity.pdbx_description
1 polymer ?
#
loop_
_entity_poly.entity_id
_entity_poly.type
_entity_poly.pdbx_seq_one_letter_code
_entity_poly.pdbx_strand_id
1 'polypeptide(L)'
;MEQVWTQEVSSDVPAQEVMVIVDNDDVGASNFQIGLFFEGSSQNINFWYIDDIEVSAFTPVNLDAALVAIDVPDLVVGETDVEGKVMNLGNTSINSLEIKWQLDQGAINTTNFTGLNLSTGMVYDFVCDQTINVDPGSYLLKVWVSQVNG
;
A
#
# COMPACT_ATOMS: atom_id res chain seq x y z
N MET A 1 -1.48 -8.65 -27.14
CA MET A 1 -1.75 -7.82 -25.96
C MET A 1 -2.38 -8.76 -24.95
N GLU A 2 -1.65 -9.06 -23.90
CA GLU A 2 -2.14 -9.88 -22.80
C GLU A 2 -2.73 -8.97 -21.72
N GLN A 3 -3.88 -9.36 -21.16
CA GLN A 3 -4.53 -8.60 -20.11
C GLN A 3 -3.93 -8.98 -18.76
N VAL A 4 -3.31 -8.00 -18.09
CA VAL A 4 -2.64 -8.19 -16.80
C VAL A 4 -3.47 -7.70 -15.61
N TRP A 5 -4.46 -6.83 -15.85
CA TRP A 5 -5.36 -6.29 -14.83
C TRP A 5 -6.70 -5.89 -15.45
N THR A 6 -7.78 -5.95 -14.65
CA THR A 6 -9.10 -5.45 -15.03
C THR A 6 -9.92 -5.07 -13.80
N GLN A 7 -10.88 -4.17 -13.97
CA GLN A 7 -11.87 -3.79 -12.97
C GLN A 7 -13.24 -3.65 -13.64
N GLU A 8 -14.23 -4.36 -13.10
CA GLU A 8 -15.64 -4.17 -13.47
C GLU A 8 -16.16 -2.87 -12.83
N VAL A 9 -16.73 -1.99 -13.67
CA VAL A 9 -17.22 -0.68 -13.24
C VAL A 9 -18.72 -0.56 -13.51
N SER A 10 -19.51 -0.44 -12.45
CA SER A 10 -20.98 -0.28 -12.52
C SER A 10 -21.49 1.04 -11.91
N SER A 11 -20.60 1.81 -11.28
CA SER A 11 -20.83 3.11 -10.67
C SER A 11 -19.54 3.93 -10.68
N ASP A 12 -19.58 5.18 -10.19
CA ASP A 12 -18.38 5.99 -10.02
C ASP A 12 -17.32 5.26 -9.19
N VAL A 13 -16.07 5.34 -9.65
CA VAL A 13 -14.89 4.82 -8.95
C VAL A 13 -14.12 6.02 -8.43
N PRO A 14 -13.83 6.11 -7.11
CA PRO A 14 -12.97 7.17 -6.58
C PRO A 14 -11.55 7.03 -7.14
N ALA A 15 -10.76 8.11 -7.07
CA ALA A 15 -9.35 8.04 -7.43
C ALA A 15 -8.64 6.94 -6.61
N GLN A 16 -7.83 6.14 -7.27
CA GLN A 16 -7.11 5.01 -6.69
C GLN A 16 -5.75 4.87 -7.35
N GLU A 17 -4.77 4.39 -6.59
CA GLU A 17 -3.49 3.93 -7.12
C GLU A 17 -3.57 2.41 -7.32
N VAL A 18 -3.16 1.94 -8.50
CA VAL A 18 -3.18 0.52 -8.85
C VAL A 18 -1.77 0.08 -9.22
N MET A 19 -1.21 -0.83 -8.44
CA MET A 19 0.02 -1.52 -8.78
C MET A 19 -0.30 -2.81 -9.55
N VAL A 20 0.25 -2.94 -10.75
CA VAL A 20 0.09 -4.13 -11.59
C VAL A 20 1.45 -4.76 -11.80
N ILE A 21 1.63 -6.00 -11.34
CA ILE A 21 2.81 -6.79 -11.66
C ILE A 21 2.61 -7.44 -13.02
N VAL A 22 3.50 -7.14 -13.96
CA VAL A 22 3.57 -7.80 -15.26
C VAL A 22 4.70 -8.81 -15.18
N ASP A 23 4.36 -10.09 -15.23
CA ASP A 23 5.29 -11.22 -15.21
C ASP A 23 4.90 -12.21 -16.31
N ASN A 24 5.06 -11.77 -17.55
CA ASN A 24 4.76 -12.53 -18.75
C ASN A 24 5.88 -12.38 -19.80
N ASP A 25 5.73 -13.05 -20.94
CA ASP A 25 6.73 -13.05 -22.00
C ASP A 25 6.94 -11.68 -22.67
N ASP A 26 6.05 -10.70 -22.42
CA ASP A 26 6.22 -9.33 -22.94
C ASP A 26 7.29 -8.55 -22.15
N VAL A 27 7.57 -8.93 -20.90
CA VAL A 27 8.58 -8.26 -20.05
C VAL A 27 9.97 -8.42 -20.67
N GLY A 28 10.65 -7.29 -20.88
CA GLY A 28 11.98 -7.26 -21.51
C GLY A 28 11.97 -7.34 -23.04
N ALA A 29 10.79 -7.44 -23.66
CA ALA A 29 10.67 -7.32 -25.12
C ALA A 29 11.08 -5.91 -25.58
N SER A 30 11.80 -5.84 -26.71
CA SER A 30 12.26 -4.56 -27.29
C SER A 30 11.13 -3.61 -27.69
N ASN A 31 9.90 -4.12 -27.77
CA ASN A 31 8.68 -3.42 -28.15
C ASN A 31 7.62 -3.51 -27.04
N PHE A 32 8.02 -3.61 -25.77
CA PHE A 32 7.09 -3.59 -24.64
C PHE A 32 6.18 -2.35 -24.71
N GLN A 33 4.88 -2.58 -24.61
CA GLN A 33 3.84 -1.56 -24.71
C GLN A 33 2.76 -1.84 -23.67
N ILE A 34 2.29 -0.78 -23.02
CA ILE A 34 1.13 -0.84 -22.13
C ILE A 34 -0.06 -0.22 -22.86
N GLY A 35 -1.20 -0.90 -22.80
CA GLY A 35 -2.48 -0.43 -23.31
C GLY A 35 -3.50 -0.33 -22.18
N LEU A 36 -4.15 0.81 -22.08
CA LEU A 36 -5.31 1.02 -21.22
C LEU A 36 -6.54 1.10 -22.12
N PHE A 37 -7.54 0.27 -21.83
CA PHE A 37 -8.74 0.19 -22.65
C PHE A 37 -9.98 0.01 -21.77
N PHE A 38 -11.13 0.34 -22.35
CA PHE A 38 -12.44 0.13 -21.76
C PHE A 38 -13.25 -0.76 -22.70
N GLU A 39 -13.94 -1.74 -22.15
CA GLU A 39 -14.90 -2.57 -22.88
C GLU A 39 -16.31 -2.36 -22.33
N GLY A 40 -17.29 -2.17 -23.22
CA GLY A 40 -18.69 -2.01 -22.85
C GLY A 40 -19.32 -0.73 -23.40
N SER A 41 -20.44 -0.32 -22.79
CA SER A 41 -21.18 0.88 -23.18
C SER A 41 -20.57 2.12 -22.53
N SER A 42 -20.11 3.08 -23.34
CA SER A 42 -19.56 4.35 -22.87
C SER A 42 -20.61 5.45 -22.63
N GLN A 43 -21.92 5.13 -22.74
CA GLN A 43 -23.00 6.12 -22.65
C GLN A 43 -23.04 6.89 -21.33
N ASN A 44 -22.54 6.29 -20.24
CA ASN A 44 -22.50 6.90 -18.91
C ASN A 44 -21.07 7.21 -18.43
N ILE A 45 -20.07 7.14 -19.31
CA ILE A 45 -18.70 7.55 -18.96
C ILE A 45 -18.59 9.04 -19.21
N ASN A 46 -18.88 9.83 -18.19
CA ASN A 46 -18.74 11.29 -18.25
C ASN A 46 -17.27 11.70 -18.19
N PHE A 47 -16.46 10.98 -17.41
CA PHE A 47 -15.04 11.26 -17.18
C PHE A 47 -14.25 9.96 -17.07
N TRP A 48 -13.06 9.92 -17.68
CA TRP A 48 -12.10 8.83 -17.54
C TRP A 48 -10.71 9.45 -17.42
N TYR A 49 -10.23 9.54 -16.18
CA TYR A 49 -8.95 10.15 -15.84
C TYR A 49 -7.97 9.05 -15.44
N ILE A 50 -6.76 9.13 -15.97
CA ILE A 50 -5.63 8.28 -15.62
C ILE A 50 -4.45 9.21 -15.44
N ASP A 51 -3.84 9.17 -14.26
CA ASP A 51 -2.72 10.00 -13.85
C ASP A 51 -2.14 9.39 -12.55
N ASP A 52 -0.84 9.35 -12.29
CA ASP A 52 0.30 9.27 -13.21
C ASP A 52 0.48 7.81 -13.71
N ILE A 53 1.29 7.59 -14.75
CA ILE A 53 1.72 6.24 -15.14
C ILE A 53 3.23 6.13 -14.99
N GLU A 54 3.67 5.34 -14.01
CA GLU A 54 5.05 4.92 -13.88
C GLU A 54 5.21 3.48 -14.37
N VAL A 55 6.20 3.27 -15.24
CA VAL A 55 6.61 1.93 -15.68
C VAL A 55 8.07 1.78 -15.32
N SER A 56 8.35 0.96 -14.32
CA SER A 56 9.70 0.71 -13.84
C SER A 56 10.04 -0.78 -13.98
N ALA A 57 11.30 -1.05 -14.32
CA ALA A 57 11.83 -2.39 -14.19
C ALA A 57 11.94 -2.69 -12.70
N PHE A 58 11.06 -3.55 -12.21
CA PHE A 58 11.06 -3.94 -10.82
C PHE A 58 12.02 -5.11 -10.63
N THR A 59 13.13 -4.88 -9.93
CA THR A 59 13.97 -5.96 -9.41
C THR A 59 13.73 -6.07 -7.90
N PRO A 60 12.63 -6.73 -7.47
CA PRO A 60 12.34 -6.86 -6.06
C PRO A 60 13.49 -7.59 -5.37
N VAL A 61 13.92 -7.04 -4.24
CA VAL A 61 14.64 -7.85 -3.25
C VAL A 61 13.69 -8.94 -2.73
N ASN A 62 14.24 -10.09 -2.33
CA ASN A 62 13.42 -11.26 -2.03
C ASN A 62 12.31 -10.97 -1.00
N LEU A 63 12.58 -10.19 0.04
CA LEU A 63 11.63 -9.85 1.08
C LEU A 63 11.74 -8.36 1.40
N ASP A 64 10.68 -7.60 1.14
CA ASP A 64 10.66 -6.16 1.31
C ASP A 64 9.25 -5.67 1.64
N ALA A 65 9.12 -4.97 2.77
CA ALA A 65 7.88 -4.37 3.20
C ALA A 65 8.09 -2.86 3.29
N ALA A 66 7.17 -2.09 2.71
CA ALA A 66 7.18 -0.64 2.77
C ALA A 66 5.99 -0.13 3.56
N LEU A 67 6.23 0.82 4.46
CA LEU A 67 5.17 1.63 5.05
C LEU A 67 4.78 2.69 4.01
N VAL A 68 3.59 2.57 3.43
CA VAL A 68 3.14 3.41 2.31
C VAL A 68 2.16 4.50 2.73
N ALA A 69 1.51 4.36 3.89
CA ALA A 69 0.69 5.42 4.49
C ALA A 69 0.75 5.38 6.03
N ILE A 70 0.60 6.55 6.63
CA ILE A 70 0.31 6.74 8.06
C ILE A 70 -1.00 7.51 8.11
N ASP A 71 -2.06 6.87 8.60
CA ASP A 71 -3.42 7.40 8.58
C ASP A 71 -3.79 8.01 9.95
N VAL A 72 -2.82 8.69 10.58
CA VAL A 72 -3.01 9.40 11.85
C VAL A 72 -3.22 10.89 11.57
N PRO A 73 -4.30 11.52 12.07
CA PRO A 73 -4.52 12.96 11.89
C PRO A 73 -3.42 13.82 12.53
N ASP A 74 -3.06 14.94 11.90
CA ASP A 74 -2.13 15.93 12.46
C ASP A 74 -2.60 16.49 13.82
N LEU A 75 -3.92 16.55 14.02
CA LEU A 75 -4.55 16.96 15.27
C LEU A 75 -5.24 15.77 15.93
N VAL A 76 -4.65 15.30 17.02
CA VAL A 76 -5.20 14.23 17.87
C VAL A 76 -5.97 14.84 19.03
N VAL A 77 -7.19 14.34 19.28
CA VAL A 77 -8.01 14.72 20.44
C VAL A 77 -8.53 13.46 21.12
N GLY A 78 -8.15 13.27 22.38
CA GLY A 78 -8.48 12.04 23.11
C GLY A 78 -7.59 10.87 22.67
N GLU A 79 -8.09 9.65 22.89
CA GLU A 79 -7.41 8.44 22.42
C GLU A 79 -7.56 8.34 20.89
N THR A 80 -6.45 8.11 20.20
CA THR A 80 -6.45 7.96 18.73
C THR A 80 -5.59 6.78 18.34
N ASP A 81 -6.11 5.95 17.45
CA ASP A 81 -5.41 4.77 16.97
C ASP A 81 -4.20 5.16 16.11
N VAL A 82 -3.16 4.33 16.14
CA VAL A 82 -2.04 4.43 15.20
C VAL A 82 -2.28 3.42 14.09
N GLU A 83 -2.71 3.92 12.95
CA GLU A 83 -3.10 3.12 11.79
C GLU A 83 -2.44 3.62 10.50
N GLY A 84 -2.51 2.79 9.46
CA GLY A 84 -1.90 3.09 8.17
C GLY A 84 -1.84 1.88 7.26
N LYS A 85 -0.94 1.95 6.28
CA LYS A 85 -0.84 0.95 5.21
C LYS A 85 0.58 0.45 5.04
N VAL A 86 0.73 -0.86 4.91
CA VAL A 86 1.98 -1.53 4.55
C VAL A 86 1.79 -2.30 3.24
N MET A 87 2.80 -2.27 2.37
CA MET A 87 2.78 -2.95 1.08
C MET A 87 3.95 -3.94 0.99
N ASN A 88 3.72 -5.10 0.39
CA ASN A 88 4.80 -6.01 0.02
C ASN A 88 5.45 -5.55 -1.30
N LEU A 89 6.67 -5.02 -1.23
CA LEU A 89 7.51 -4.72 -2.39
C LEU A 89 8.50 -5.85 -2.71
N GLY A 90 8.50 -6.93 -1.92
CA GLY A 90 9.34 -8.09 -2.17
C GLY A 90 8.68 -9.09 -3.12
N ASN A 91 9.46 -10.08 -3.57
CA ASN A 91 8.95 -11.20 -4.37
C ASN A 91 8.43 -12.37 -3.53
N THR A 92 8.68 -12.35 -2.21
CA THR A 92 8.22 -13.38 -1.27
C THR A 92 6.94 -12.87 -0.59
N SER A 93 5.90 -13.71 -0.51
CA SER A 93 4.68 -13.35 0.24
C SER A 93 5.02 -13.08 1.70
N ILE A 94 4.55 -11.98 2.28
CA ILE A 94 4.80 -11.66 3.69
C ILE A 94 3.75 -12.36 4.56
N ASN A 95 4.23 -13.15 5.51
CA ASN A 95 3.43 -13.92 6.46
C ASN A 95 3.30 -13.25 7.84
N SER A 96 4.26 -12.40 8.19
CA SER A 96 4.27 -11.64 9.44
C SER A 96 5.18 -10.42 9.36
N LEU A 97 4.88 -9.42 10.18
CA LEU A 97 5.68 -8.21 10.36
C LEU A 97 5.38 -7.55 11.70
N GLU A 98 6.24 -6.63 12.12
CA GLU A 98 6.01 -5.74 13.25
C GLU A 98 5.83 -4.31 12.76
N ILE A 99 4.79 -3.63 13.24
CA ILE A 99 4.69 -2.17 13.15
C ILE A 99 5.12 -1.58 14.48
N LYS A 100 6.03 -0.61 14.41
CA LYS A 100 6.55 0.11 15.56
C LYS A 100 6.28 1.58 15.44
N TRP A 101 5.99 2.21 16.56
CA TRP A 101 5.82 3.66 16.59
C TRP A 101 6.33 4.27 17.90
N GLN A 102 6.66 5.55 17.83
CA GLN A 102 7.19 6.32 18.95
C GLN A 102 6.79 7.79 18.80
N LEU A 103 6.38 8.41 19.91
CA LEU A 103 6.27 9.88 20.01
C LEU A 103 7.59 10.43 20.56
N ASP A 104 8.20 11.36 19.83
CA ASP A 104 9.49 11.98 20.13
C ASP A 104 10.60 10.95 20.45
N GLN A 105 11.06 10.92 21.70
CA GLN A 105 12.03 9.96 22.24
C GLN A 105 11.41 9.10 23.35
N GLY A 106 10.08 8.94 23.36
CA GLY A 106 9.32 8.16 24.34
C GLY A 106 9.52 6.65 24.21
N ALA A 107 8.62 5.86 24.80
CA ALA A 107 8.65 4.41 24.63
C ALA A 107 8.34 4.02 23.17
N ILE A 108 8.98 2.96 22.68
CA ILE A 108 8.65 2.36 21.39
C ILE A 108 7.51 1.37 21.63
N ASN A 109 6.38 1.63 21.01
CA ASN A 109 5.26 0.72 20.95
C ASN A 109 5.46 -0.25 19.78
N THR A 110 5.03 -1.50 19.95
CA THR A 110 5.19 -2.56 18.94
C THR A 110 3.90 -3.37 18.86
N THR A 111 3.40 -3.57 17.65
CA THR A 111 2.27 -4.46 17.34
C THR A 111 2.74 -5.51 16.35
N ASN A 112 2.41 -6.77 16.64
CA ASN A 112 2.84 -7.92 15.85
C ASN A 112 1.68 -8.42 14.99
N PHE A 113 1.87 -8.44 13.67
CA PHE A 113 0.92 -8.96 12.72
C PHE A 113 1.40 -10.33 12.24
N THR A 114 0.55 -11.35 12.37
CA THR A 114 0.87 -12.74 12.00
C THR A 114 -0.28 -13.35 11.20
N GLY A 115 0.00 -14.43 10.47
CA GLY A 115 -1.00 -15.09 9.63
C GLY A 115 -1.39 -14.26 8.39
N LEU A 116 -0.51 -13.33 7.99
CA LEU A 116 -0.69 -12.54 6.78
C LEU A 116 -0.47 -13.42 5.53
N ASN A 117 -0.96 -12.94 4.39
CA ASN A 117 -0.66 -13.51 3.09
C ASN A 117 -0.56 -12.38 2.05
N LEU A 118 0.40 -11.47 2.28
CA LEU A 118 0.57 -10.30 1.42
C LEU A 118 1.45 -10.70 0.24
N SER A 119 0.82 -11.00 -0.90
CA SER A 119 1.54 -11.22 -2.16
C SER A 119 2.18 -9.90 -2.63
N THR A 120 3.14 -9.95 -3.56
CA THR A 120 3.80 -8.77 -4.12
C THR A 120 2.76 -7.75 -4.61
N GLY A 121 2.96 -6.47 -4.24
CA GLY A 121 2.06 -5.37 -4.53
C GLY A 121 0.79 -5.31 -3.66
N MET A 122 0.52 -6.31 -2.81
CA MET A 122 -0.64 -6.25 -1.92
C MET A 122 -0.42 -5.26 -0.78
N VAL A 123 -1.46 -4.48 -0.49
CA VAL A 123 -1.55 -3.55 0.62
C VAL A 123 -2.32 -4.19 1.78
N TYR A 124 -1.85 -3.96 3.00
CA TYR A 124 -2.52 -4.32 4.24
C TYR A 124 -2.74 -3.07 5.10
N ASP A 125 -4.00 -2.90 5.50
CA ASP A 125 -4.41 -1.86 6.45
C ASP A 125 -4.16 -2.38 7.87
N PHE A 126 -3.29 -1.70 8.61
CA PHE A 126 -2.94 -2.07 9.98
C PHE A 126 -3.55 -1.09 10.99
N VAL A 127 -3.84 -1.60 12.18
CA VAL A 127 -4.17 -0.81 13.36
C VAL A 127 -3.34 -1.35 14.52
N CYS A 128 -2.55 -0.49 15.17
CA CYS A 128 -1.73 -0.87 16.31
C CYS A 128 -2.58 -1.12 17.56
N ASP A 129 -2.12 -2.02 18.43
CA ASP A 129 -2.81 -2.37 19.69
C ASP A 129 -2.82 -1.23 20.72
N GLN A 130 -1.90 -0.27 20.58
CA GLN A 130 -1.78 0.88 21.46
C GLN A 130 -2.20 2.17 20.77
N THR A 131 -2.88 3.03 21.53
CA THR A 131 -3.37 4.34 21.07
C THR A 131 -2.43 5.46 21.51
N ILE A 132 -2.47 6.58 20.79
CA ILE A 132 -1.94 7.85 21.25
C ILE A 132 -2.87 8.37 22.34
N ASN A 133 -2.34 8.56 23.55
CA ASN A 133 -3.03 9.17 24.67
C ASN A 133 -2.02 10.03 25.46
N VAL A 134 -1.95 11.31 25.11
CA VAL A 134 -0.98 12.27 25.66
C VAL A 134 -1.65 13.58 26.03
N ASP A 135 -1.04 14.32 26.95
CA ASP A 135 -1.45 15.67 27.28
C ASP A 135 -1.35 16.61 26.06
N PRO A 136 -2.09 17.73 26.02
CA PRO A 136 -2.02 18.69 24.92
C PRO A 136 -0.59 19.20 24.69
N GLY A 137 -0.11 19.08 23.46
CA GLY A 137 1.25 19.46 23.08
C GLY A 137 1.55 19.19 21.61
N SER A 138 2.79 19.43 21.21
CA SER A 138 3.31 19.05 19.89
C SER A 138 4.27 17.88 20.03
N TYR A 139 4.06 16.85 19.22
CA TYR A 139 4.82 15.61 19.26
C TYR A 139 5.22 15.20 17.84
N LEU A 140 6.41 14.63 17.68
CA LEU A 140 6.82 13.99 16.44
C LEU A 140 6.46 12.50 16.49
N LEU A 141 5.49 12.09 15.66
CA LEU A 141 5.20 10.68 15.45
C LEU A 141 6.19 10.08 14.44
N LYS A 142 6.83 8.98 14.84
CA LYS A 142 7.62 8.11 13.95
C LYS A 142 6.94 6.76 13.90
N VAL A 143 6.73 6.24 12.70
CA VAL A 143 6.18 4.89 12.45
C VAL A 143 7.12 4.16 11.49
N TRP A 144 7.38 2.89 11.73
CA TRP A 144 8.20 2.06 10.85
C TRP A 144 7.83 0.59 10.93
N VAL A 145 8.11 -0.13 9.84
CA VAL A 145 7.98 -1.58 9.77
C VAL A 145 9.29 -2.26 10.16
N SER A 146 9.21 -3.42 10.80
CA SER A 146 10.38 -4.24 11.15
C SER A 146 10.03 -5.73 11.24
N GLN A 147 11.03 -6.60 11.40
CA GLN A 147 10.85 -8.06 11.59
C GLN A 147 9.91 -8.69 10.54
N VAL A 148 10.06 -8.30 9.27
CA VAL A 148 9.30 -8.84 8.16
C VAL A 148 9.73 -10.28 7.91
N ASN A 149 8.78 -11.20 7.81
CA ASN A 149 9.02 -12.60 7.46
C ASN A 149 8.09 -13.04 6.33
N GLY A 150 8.62 -13.87 5.41
CA GLY A 150 7.91 -14.46 4.29
C GLY A 150 7.92 -15.98 4.32
#